data_AF-A0A7Y4ST69-F1
#
_entry.id   AF-A0A7Y4ST69-F1
#
_cell.length_a   1.000
_cell.length_b   1.000
_cell.length_c   1.000
_cell.angle_alpha   90.00
_cell.angle_beta   90.00
_cell.angle_gamma   90.00
#
_symmetry.space_group_name_H-M   'P 1'
#
loop_
_entity.id
_entity.type
_entity.pdbx_description
1 polymer ?
#
loop_
_entity_poly.entity_id
_entity_poly.type
_entity_poly.pdbx_seq_one_letter_code
_entity_poly.pdbx_strand_id
1 'polypeptide(L)' 'MSGDWLGLADKTVLVCGAANKKSVAWHVGQRLQEAGAEVVWTVHTEARRTR' A
#
# COMPACT_ATOMS: atom_id res chain seq x y z
N MET A 1 20.96 8.19 -4.96
CA MET A 1 20.00 9.01 -4.18
C MET A 1 19.22 8.04 -3.32
N SER A 2 19.28 8.19 -1.99
CA SER A 2 18.52 7.35 -1.06
C SER A 2 17.03 7.46 -1.40
N GLY A 3 16.45 6.39 -1.96
CA GLY A 3 15.06 6.36 -2.44
C GLY A 3 14.01 6.47 -1.34
N ASP A 4 14.44 6.51 -0.07
CA ASP A 4 13.59 6.59 1.10
C ASP A 4 13.29 8.04 1.50
N TRP A 5 12.52 8.74 0.67
CA TRP A 5 12.11 10.13 0.96
C TRP A 5 11.06 10.21 2.09
N LEU A 6 10.31 9.12 2.31
CA LEU A 6 9.28 9.04 3.35
C LEU A 6 9.81 8.58 4.71
N GLY A 7 11.02 8.01 4.79
CA GLY A 7 11.52 7.39 6.01
C GLY A 7 10.74 6.12 6.38
N LEU A 8 10.16 5.43 5.39
CA LEU A 8 9.25 4.30 5.58
C LEU A 8 9.83 2.97 5.10
N ALA A 9 11.10 2.96 4.67
CA ALA A 9 11.79 1.71 4.37
C ALA A 9 11.70 0.72 5.55
N ASP A 10 11.39 -0.54 5.24
CA ASP A 10 11.23 -1.65 6.18
C ASP A 10 10.13 -1.45 7.25
N LYS A 11 9.25 -0.45 7.08
CA LYS A 11 8.08 -0.25 7.96
C LYS A 11 6.86 -0.96 7.41
N THR A 12 6.12 -1.64 8.27
CA THR A 12 4.82 -2.21 7.93
C THR A 12 3.72 -1.15 8.04
N VAL A 13 2.94 -0.97 6.97
CA VAL A 13 1.84 0.00 6.89
C VAL A 13 0.55 -0.69 6.50
N LEU A 14 -0.50 -0.51 7.31
CA LEU A 14 -1.85 -0.96 7.01
C LEU A 14 -2.56 0.08 6.14
N VAL A 15 -2.96 -0.32 4.92
CA VAL A 15 -3.71 0.52 3.98
C VAL A 15 -5.15 0.04 3.89
N CYS A 16 -6.08 0.93 4.25
CA CYS A 16 -7.51 0.69 4.26
C CYS A 16 -8.23 1.43 3.12
N GLY A 17 -9.40 0.91 2.72
CA GLY A 17 -10.23 1.56 1.70
C GLY A 17 -9.81 1.27 0.25
N ALA A 18 -9.05 0.19 0.02
CA ALA A 18 -8.72 -0.29 -1.31
C ALA A 18 -9.93 -1.03 -1.93
N ALA A 19 -10.77 -0.31 -2.68
CA ALA A 19 -11.95 -0.88 -3.33
C ALA A 19 -11.64 -1.41 -4.74
N ASN A 20 -10.72 -0.76 -5.45
CA ASN A 20 -10.27 -1.10 -6.80
C ASN A 20 -8.95 -0.36 -7.15
N LYS A 21 -8.38 -0.61 -8.33
CA LYS A 21 -7.12 0.00 -8.80
C LYS A 21 -7.19 1.50 -9.12
N LYS A 22 -8.37 2.12 -9.01
CA LYS A 22 -8.58 3.57 -9.16
C LYS A 22 -8.74 4.27 -7.81
N SER A 23 -8.84 3.52 -6.71
CA SER A 23 -9.00 4.08 -5.37
C SER A 23 -7.74 4.85 -4.96
N VAL A 24 -7.92 5.93 -4.20
CA VAL A 24 -6.78 6.67 -3.62
C VAL A 24 -5.89 5.75 -2.79
N ALA A 25 -6.50 4.87 -1.98
CA ALA A 25 -5.78 3.88 -1.17
C ALA A 25 -4.84 2.99 -2.02
N TRP A 26 -5.29 2.58 -3.22
CA TRP A 26 -4.45 1.78 -4.13
C TRP A 26 -3.21 2.56 -4.57
N HIS A 27 -3.39 3.80 -5.03
CA HIS A 27 -2.26 4.63 -5.45
C HIS A 27 -1.33 4.97 -4.29
N VAL A 28 -1.85 5.19 -3.08
CA VAL A 28 -1.04 5.42 -1.88
C VAL A 28 -0.19 4.20 -1.55
N GLY A 29 -0.79 3.00 -1.50
CA GLY A 29 -0.01 1.79 -1.20
C GLY A 29 1.07 1.49 -2.23
N GLN A 30 0.84 1.81 -3.52
CA GLN A 30 1.88 1.70 -4.55
C GLN A 30 3.06 2.65 -4.27
N ARG A 31 2.80 3.91 -3.88
CA ARG A 31 3.87 4.86 -3.51
C ARG A 31 4.61 4.44 -2.24
N LEU A 32 3.90 3.83 -1.28
CA LEU A 32 4.51 3.27 -0.07
C LEU A 32 5.45 2.09 -0.40
N GLN A 33 5.03 1.20 -1.30
CA GLN A 33 5.87 0.09 -1.77
C GLN A 33 7.10 0.61 -2.53
N GLU A 34 6.94 1.63 -3.39
CA GLU A 34 8.07 2.28 -4.07
C GLU A 34 9.06 2.93 -3.09
N ALA A 35 8.58 3.37 -1.92
CA ALA A 35 9.41 3.89 -0.83
C ALA A 35 10.03 2.79 0.07
N GLY A 36 9.81 1.51 -0.23
CA GLY A 36 10.37 0.39 0.53
C GLY A 36 9.56 -0.02 1.76
N ALA A 37 8.32 0.45 1.90
CA ALA A 37 7.44 0.02 2.98
C ALA A 37 6.78 -1.34 2.66
N GLU A 38 6.59 -2.14 3.70
CA GLU A 38 5.79 -3.36 3.66
C GLU A 38 4.30 -3.02 3.78
N VAL A 39 3.53 -3.18 2.71
CA VAL A 39 2.11 -2.77 2.69
C VAL A 39 1.17 -3.95 2.94
N VAL A 40 0.35 -3.82 3.99
CA VAL A 40 -0.75 -4.74 4.30
C VAL A 40 -2.07 -4.08 3.88
N TRP A 41 -2.90 -4.79 3.13
CA TRP A 41 -4.15 -4.26 2.60
C TRP A 41 -5.36 -4.77 3.39
N THR A 42 -6.33 -3.90 3.66
CA THR A 42 -7.68 -4.35 4.05
C THR A 42 -8.63 -4.30 2.86
N VAL A 43 -9.40 -5.38 2.70
CA VAL A 43 -10.43 -5.51 1.67
C VAL A 43 -11.74 -5.92 2.32
N HIS A 44 -12.86 -5.44 1.77
CA HIS A 44 -14.19 -5.68 2.33
C HIS A 44 -14.68 -7.13 2.15
N THR A 45 -14.08 -7.91 1.25
CA THR A 45 -14.54 -9.27 0.92
C THR A 45 -13.38 -10.18 0.55
N GLU A 46 -13.50 -11.47 0.85
CA GLU A 46 -12.50 -12.48 0.51
C GLU A 46 -12.18 -12.56 -0.99
N ALA A 47 -13.19 -12.33 -1.84
CA ALA A 47 -13.03 -12.28 -3.30
C ALA A 47 -12.01 -11.22 -3.80
N ARG A 48 -11.55 -10.31 -2.94
CA ARG A 48 -10.60 -9.24 -3.25
C ARG A 48 -9.19 -9.49 -2.69
N ARG A 49 -8.96 -10.59 -1.96
CA ARG A 49 -7.69 -10.87 -1.27
C ARG A 49 -6.49 -11.03 -2.20
N THR A 50 -6.69 -11.55 -3.41
CA THR A 50 -5.61 -11.94 -4.34
C THR A 50 -5.36 -10.96 -5.49
N ARG A 51 -6.07 -9.84 -5.54
CA ARG A 51 -6.00 -8.86 -6.64
C ARG A 51 -4.97 -7.77 -6.39
#